data_AF-A0A8H6MHG5-F1
#
_entry.id   AF-A0A8H6MHG5-F1
#
_cell.length_a   1.000
_cell.length_b   1.000
_cell.length_c   1.000
_cell.angle_alpha   90.00
_cell.angle_beta   90.00
_cell.angle_gamma   90.00
#
_symmetry.space_group_name_H-M   'P 1'
#
loop_
_entity.id
_entity.type
_entity.pdbx_description
1 polymer ?
#
loop_
_entity_poly.entity_id
_entity_poly.type
_entity_poly.pdbx_seq_one_letter_code
_entity_poly.pdbx_strand_id
1 'polypeptide(L)'
;MAYTQPHPRQSILSTSSHSSVEHLSPTASSTRFSLPAAPSIHTTLGSSRQTATRVVPNIYDRNLNKARSSEVSASAYAFLFSEIVQYTQKRVSGINDFERRLNTMGYRIGTRILELLIWRNESSSKTPKREIRLLASVFGKAADGLEKSSANVDEYMIIDNDPLLERHISVPRDISQLSCSSFTAGIVEAVLDGLNFPARVTAHNTANAQYPNKVTILIKLEKSVLEREELLK
;
A
#
# COMPACT_ATOMS: atom_id res chain seq x y z
N MET A 1 -55.29 -38.63 4.51
CA MET A 1 -56.15 -37.46 4.24
C MET A 1 -56.13 -36.55 5.45
N ALA A 2 -55.40 -35.44 5.37
CA ALA A 2 -55.56 -34.24 6.19
C ALA A 2 -54.86 -33.10 5.42
N TYR A 3 -55.60 -32.05 5.12
CA TYR A 3 -55.21 -30.93 4.28
C TYR A 3 -54.83 -29.70 5.11
N THR A 4 -53.95 -28.86 4.53
CA THR A 4 -53.85 -27.36 4.65
C THR A 4 -53.35 -26.75 5.98
N GLN A 5 -52.50 -25.70 6.05
CA GLN A 5 -52.01 -24.65 5.13
C GLN A 5 -50.67 -24.03 5.63
N PRO A 6 -49.91 -23.29 4.78
CA PRO A 6 -48.56 -22.77 5.06
C PRO A 6 -48.50 -21.27 5.46
N HIS A 7 -47.47 -20.91 6.25
CA HIS A 7 -47.22 -19.54 6.73
C HIS A 7 -46.59 -18.60 5.67
N PRO A 8 -46.87 -17.28 5.73
CA PRO A 8 -46.59 -16.35 4.64
C PRO A 8 -45.19 -15.72 4.70
N ARG A 9 -44.63 -15.54 3.51
CA ARG A 9 -43.45 -14.75 3.16
C ARG A 9 -43.86 -13.27 3.08
N GLN A 10 -43.18 -12.37 3.79
CA GLN A 10 -43.33 -10.92 3.57
C GLN A 10 -41.97 -10.23 3.40
N SER A 11 -41.75 -9.78 2.17
CA SER A 11 -40.77 -8.80 1.73
C SER A 11 -41.43 -7.42 1.71
N ILE A 12 -40.85 -6.42 2.39
CA ILE A 12 -41.25 -5.02 2.21
C ILE A 12 -39.98 -4.17 2.07
N LEU A 13 -39.72 -3.74 0.83
CA LEU A 13 -38.85 -2.63 0.49
C LEU A 13 -39.47 -1.35 1.07
N SER A 14 -38.71 -0.61 1.87
CA SER A 14 -39.09 0.73 2.33
C SER A 14 -38.29 1.76 1.54
N THR A 15 -38.97 2.40 0.58
CA THR A 15 -38.55 3.62 -0.09
C THR A 15 -39.29 4.79 0.56
N SER A 16 -38.58 5.69 1.24
CA SER A 16 -39.13 6.99 1.64
C SER A 16 -38.11 8.08 1.35
N SER A 17 -38.31 8.71 0.20
CA SER A 17 -37.75 9.99 -0.20
C SER A 17 -38.55 11.10 0.49
N HIS A 18 -37.87 11.94 1.28
CA HIS A 18 -38.41 13.23 1.70
C HIS A 18 -37.40 14.32 1.34
N SER A 19 -37.80 15.11 0.34
CA SER A 19 -37.25 16.41 0.00
C SER A 19 -37.61 17.43 1.08
N SER A 20 -36.65 18.25 1.52
CA SER A 20 -36.95 19.50 2.21
C SER A 20 -35.90 20.53 1.80
N VAL A 21 -36.37 21.55 1.09
CA VAL A 21 -35.69 22.79 0.73
C VAL A 21 -36.18 23.87 1.70
N GLU A 22 -35.45 24.98 1.81
CA GLU A 22 -35.62 26.17 2.67
C GLU A 22 -34.75 26.12 3.95
N HIS A 23 -33.55 26.71 3.97
CA HIS A 23 -33.12 28.11 3.81
C HIS A 23 -33.43 29.00 5.02
N LEU A 24 -32.55 29.02 6.02
CA LEU A 24 -32.28 30.18 6.88
C LEU A 24 -30.86 30.06 7.51
N SER A 25 -29.94 30.93 7.09
CA SER A 25 -28.78 31.34 7.90
C SER A 25 -29.24 32.48 8.82
N PRO A 26 -28.62 32.68 10.00
CA PRO A 26 -27.60 33.74 10.02
C PRO A 26 -26.42 33.55 11.01
N THR A 27 -25.31 34.19 10.62
CA THR A 27 -24.23 34.78 11.45
C THR A 27 -23.11 33.92 12.08
N ALA A 28 -21.92 34.15 11.52
CA ALA A 28 -20.62 34.42 12.15
C ALA A 28 -20.01 33.39 13.13
N SER A 29 -18.93 32.75 12.67
CA SER A 29 -17.66 32.72 13.41
C SER A 29 -16.51 32.41 12.46
N SER A 30 -15.66 33.43 12.26
CA SER A 30 -14.36 33.33 11.59
C SER A 30 -13.26 32.95 12.58
N THR A 31 -12.46 31.94 12.25
CA THR A 31 -11.04 31.83 12.68
C THR A 31 -10.26 31.27 11.49
N ARG A 32 -9.58 32.11 10.70
CA ARG A 32 -8.25 32.70 10.94
C ARG A 32 -7.14 31.65 10.86
N PHE A 33 -6.65 31.36 9.65
CA PHE A 33 -5.22 31.35 9.26
C PHE A 33 -5.11 30.97 7.77
N SER A 34 -5.15 31.98 6.90
CA SER A 34 -4.75 31.87 5.49
C SER A 34 -3.68 32.93 5.24
N LEU A 35 -2.51 32.49 4.76
CA LEU A 35 -1.35 33.33 4.42
C LEU A 35 -1.70 34.32 3.27
N PRO A 36 -1.13 35.54 3.25
CA PRO A 36 -1.37 36.48 2.16
C PRO A 36 -0.57 36.11 0.91
N ALA A 37 -1.24 36.05 -0.23
CA ALA A 37 -0.59 35.99 -1.54
C ALA A 37 0.05 37.35 -1.87
N ALA A 38 1.30 37.33 -2.33
CA ALA A 38 2.02 38.52 -2.78
C ALA A 38 1.36 39.16 -4.02
N PRO A 39 1.46 40.49 -4.21
CA PRO A 39 0.88 41.14 -5.38
C PRO A 39 1.84 41.06 -6.58
N SER A 40 1.34 40.58 -7.72
CA SER A 40 2.03 40.68 -9.01
C SER A 40 1.59 41.96 -9.73
N ILE A 41 2.58 42.75 -10.16
CA ILE A 41 2.39 44.01 -10.89
C ILE A 41 1.77 43.73 -12.27
N HIS A 42 0.70 44.45 -12.59
CA HIS A 42 0.01 44.41 -13.90
C HIS A 42 0.62 45.44 -14.85
N THR A 43 0.98 45.00 -16.07
CA THR A 43 1.07 45.87 -17.25
C THR A 43 0.14 45.29 -18.32
N THR A 44 -0.81 46.11 -18.76
CA THR A 44 -1.93 45.78 -19.64
C THR A 44 -1.54 45.84 -21.12
N LEU A 45 -1.89 44.83 -21.91
CA LEU A 45 -2.61 45.02 -23.19
C LEU A 45 -3.16 43.68 -23.75
N GLY A 46 -4.46 43.64 -23.99
CA GLY A 46 -5.08 42.87 -25.08
C GLY A 46 -5.25 41.36 -24.93
N SER A 47 -6.44 40.92 -24.49
CA SER A 47 -7.29 39.91 -25.15
C SER A 47 -8.29 39.36 -24.14
N SER A 48 -9.58 39.46 -24.44
CA SER A 48 -10.63 38.83 -23.64
C SER A 48 -10.46 37.33 -23.66
N ARG A 49 -9.98 36.76 -22.55
CA ARG A 49 -10.11 35.32 -22.30
C ARG A 49 -10.88 35.15 -21.01
N GLN A 50 -12.11 34.67 -21.18
CA GLN A 50 -13.05 34.31 -20.14
C GLN A 50 -12.30 33.70 -18.94
N THR A 51 -12.43 34.35 -17.79
CA THR A 51 -12.04 33.78 -16.50
C THR A 51 -12.99 32.63 -16.18
N ALA A 52 -12.73 31.47 -16.77
CA ALA A 52 -13.28 30.23 -16.28
C ALA A 52 -12.67 30.02 -14.89
N THR A 53 -13.45 30.27 -13.84
CA THR A 53 -13.17 29.78 -12.50
C THR A 53 -12.87 28.29 -12.64
N ARG A 54 -11.60 27.91 -12.47
CA ARG A 54 -11.14 26.53 -12.60
C ARG A 54 -11.77 25.77 -11.43
N VAL A 55 -12.99 25.27 -11.64
CA VAL A 55 -13.68 24.39 -10.70
C VAL A 55 -12.75 23.20 -10.53
N VAL A 56 -12.02 23.16 -9.42
CA VAL A 56 -11.25 21.98 -9.06
C VAL A 56 -12.32 20.93 -8.76
N PRO A 57 -12.45 19.88 -9.60
CA PRO A 57 -13.48 18.88 -9.38
C PRO A 57 -13.29 18.28 -8.00
N ASN A 58 -14.42 18.10 -7.30
CA ASN A 58 -14.44 17.53 -5.96
C ASN A 58 -13.71 16.18 -5.98
N ILE A 59 -13.05 15.83 -4.88
CA ILE A 59 -12.24 14.60 -4.83
C ILE A 59 -13.09 13.35 -5.10
N TYR A 60 -14.40 13.42 -4.78
CA TYR A 60 -15.39 12.38 -5.04
C TYR A 60 -15.79 12.26 -6.52
N ASP A 61 -15.64 13.32 -7.32
CA ASP A 61 -15.92 13.31 -8.76
C ASP A 61 -14.72 12.81 -9.59
N ARG A 62 -13.57 12.57 -8.93
CA ARG A 62 -12.39 12.01 -9.59
C ARG A 62 -12.51 10.51 -9.67
N ASN A 63 -12.42 9.99 -10.90
CA ASN A 63 -12.28 8.57 -11.14
C ASN A 63 -11.09 8.01 -10.33
N LEU A 64 -11.33 7.00 -9.49
CA LEU A 64 -10.31 6.33 -8.66
C LEU A 64 -9.13 5.80 -9.51
N ASN A 65 -9.36 5.49 -10.78
CA ASN A 65 -8.33 5.05 -11.72
C ASN A 65 -7.47 6.20 -12.27
N LYS A 66 -7.86 7.47 -12.11
CA LYS A 66 -7.07 8.62 -12.59
C LYS A 66 -5.80 8.84 -11.76
N ALA A 67 -5.79 8.40 -10.50
CA ALA A 67 -4.58 8.38 -9.67
C ALA A 67 -3.56 7.32 -10.11
N ARG A 68 -3.92 6.39 -11.02
CA ARG A 68 -3.03 5.32 -11.50
C ARG A 68 -1.76 5.85 -12.16
N SER A 69 -1.83 7.00 -12.83
CA SER A 69 -0.71 7.66 -13.49
C SER A 69 -0.18 8.86 -12.70
N SER A 70 -0.62 9.04 -11.46
CA SER A 70 -0.08 10.08 -10.57
C SER A 70 1.25 9.58 -10.01
N GLU A 71 2.31 9.83 -10.76
CA GLU A 71 3.66 9.51 -10.32
C GLU A 71 4.19 10.58 -9.36
N VAL A 72 4.93 10.13 -8.34
CA VAL A 72 5.66 10.99 -7.42
C VAL A 72 7.16 10.78 -7.64
N SER A 73 7.96 11.82 -7.42
CA SER A 73 9.42 11.70 -7.53
C SER A 73 9.94 10.66 -6.54
N ALA A 74 10.81 9.76 -7.03
CA ALA A 74 11.49 8.77 -6.20
C ALA A 74 12.26 9.42 -5.04
N SER A 75 12.83 10.61 -5.26
CA SER A 75 13.54 11.36 -4.22
C SER A 75 12.63 11.81 -3.08
N ALA A 76 11.37 12.18 -3.39
CA ALA A 76 10.41 12.57 -2.35
C ALA A 76 10.08 11.40 -1.41
N TYR A 77 9.92 10.20 -1.99
CA TYR A 77 9.76 8.98 -1.21
C TYR A 77 11.02 8.65 -0.39
N ALA A 78 12.20 8.76 -0.98
CA ALA A 78 13.46 8.50 -0.30
C ALA A 78 13.68 9.41 0.92
N PHE A 79 13.40 10.71 0.80
CA PHE A 79 13.52 11.64 1.94
C PHE A 79 12.50 11.34 3.03
N LEU A 80 11.25 11.06 2.67
CA LEU A 80 10.22 10.67 3.64
C LEU A 80 10.62 9.39 4.37
N PHE A 81 11.07 8.38 3.64
CA PHE A 81 11.44 7.09 4.20
C PHE A 81 12.69 7.21 5.09
N SER A 82 13.68 8.02 4.70
CA SER A 82 14.85 8.32 5.53
C SER A 82 14.44 8.90 6.88
N GLU A 83 13.49 9.85 6.91
CA GLU A 83 13.01 10.40 8.17
C GLU A 83 12.21 9.38 8.97
N ILE A 84 11.42 8.50 8.34
CA ILE A 84 10.75 7.39 9.04
C ILE A 84 11.76 6.48 9.74
N VAL A 85 12.85 6.12 9.05
CA VAL A 85 13.93 5.31 9.60
C VAL A 85 14.58 6.01 10.79
N GLN A 86 15.00 7.27 10.62
CA GLN A 86 15.62 8.05 11.70
C GLN A 86 14.68 8.25 12.89
N TYR A 87 13.39 8.53 12.63
CA TYR A 87 12.36 8.70 13.65
C TYR A 87 12.18 7.44 14.48
N THR A 88 12.19 6.27 13.83
CA THR A 88 12.01 4.96 14.45
C THR A 88 13.24 4.58 15.26
N GLN A 89 14.43 4.76 14.69
CA GLN A 89 15.71 4.51 15.35
C GLN A 89 15.86 5.30 16.66
N LYS A 90 15.48 6.59 16.67
CA LYS A 90 15.53 7.44 17.88
C LYS A 90 14.61 6.99 19.02
N ARG A 91 13.63 6.12 18.75
CA ARG A 91 12.58 5.70 19.70
C ARG A 91 12.68 4.24 20.12
N VAL A 92 13.71 3.56 19.65
CA VAL A 92 13.87 2.14 19.85
C VAL A 92 15.26 1.86 20.39
N SER A 93 15.35 0.94 21.35
CA SER A 93 16.59 0.57 22.03
C SER A 93 17.40 -0.52 21.33
N GLY A 94 16.79 -1.32 20.45
CA GLY A 94 17.44 -2.46 19.81
C GLY A 94 17.06 -2.68 18.35
N ILE A 95 17.93 -3.38 17.61
CA ILE A 95 17.76 -3.67 16.19
C ILE A 95 16.49 -4.49 15.94
N ASN A 96 16.23 -5.52 16.75
CA ASN A 96 15.03 -6.35 16.62
C ASN A 96 13.73 -5.55 16.77
N ASP A 97 13.69 -4.63 17.74
CA ASP A 97 12.52 -3.76 17.95
C ASP A 97 12.35 -2.76 16.80
N PHE A 98 13.47 -2.31 16.22
CA PHE A 98 13.49 -1.38 15.10
C PHE A 98 12.94 -2.07 13.84
N GLU A 99 13.43 -3.27 13.55
CA GLU A 99 12.95 -4.11 12.45
C GLU A 99 11.48 -4.47 12.62
N ARG A 100 11.06 -4.88 13.83
CA ARG A 100 9.65 -5.15 14.15
C ARG A 100 8.77 -3.93 13.91
N ARG A 101 9.22 -2.74 14.31
CA ARG A 101 8.45 -1.49 14.14
C ARG A 101 8.32 -1.11 12.67
N LEU A 102 9.39 -1.23 11.87
CA LEU A 102 9.35 -1.03 10.43
C LEU A 102 8.46 -2.06 9.72
N ASN A 103 8.58 -3.34 10.08
CA ASN A 103 7.71 -4.40 9.57
C ASN A 103 6.23 -4.06 9.84
N THR A 104 5.89 -3.66 11.06
CA THR A 104 4.50 -3.28 11.41
C THR A 104 3.97 -2.13 10.54
N MET A 105 4.82 -1.14 10.21
CA MET A 105 4.45 -0.06 9.30
C MET A 105 4.26 -0.58 7.87
N GLY A 106 5.15 -1.44 7.40
CA GLY A 106 5.05 -2.12 6.11
C GLY A 106 3.79 -2.95 5.99
N TYR A 107 3.44 -3.72 7.03
CA TYR A 107 2.23 -4.55 7.09
C TYR A 107 0.95 -3.74 6.88
N ARG A 108 0.82 -2.62 7.59
CA ARG A 108 -0.34 -1.71 7.43
C ARG A 108 -0.45 -1.14 6.02
N ILE A 109 0.68 -0.93 5.34
CA ILE A 109 0.69 -0.48 3.95
C ILE A 109 0.36 -1.63 3.01
N GLY A 110 0.91 -2.83 3.24
CA GLY A 110 0.68 -4.02 2.44
C GLY A 110 -0.79 -4.44 2.38
N THR A 111 -1.52 -4.36 3.50
CA THR A 111 -2.98 -4.62 3.52
C THR A 111 -3.75 -3.70 2.55
N ARG A 112 -3.39 -2.41 2.51
CA ARG A 112 -4.00 -1.43 1.58
C ARG A 112 -3.56 -1.64 0.14
N ILE A 113 -2.31 -2.01 -0.07
CA ILE A 113 -1.79 -2.35 -1.39
C ILE A 113 -2.55 -3.55 -1.96
N LEU A 114 -2.73 -4.62 -1.18
CA LEU A 114 -3.47 -5.81 -1.62
C LEU A 114 -4.91 -5.47 -2.04
N GLU A 115 -5.62 -4.72 -1.20
CA GLU A 115 -6.99 -4.25 -1.48
C GLU A 115 -7.07 -3.50 -2.82
N LEU A 116 -6.16 -2.55 -3.05
CA LEU A 116 -6.07 -1.80 -4.30
C LEU A 116 -5.67 -2.66 -5.50
N LEU A 117 -4.78 -3.63 -5.33
CA LEU A 117 -4.33 -4.52 -6.40
C LEU A 117 -5.44 -5.46 -6.86
N ILE A 118 -6.21 -6.04 -5.92
CA ILE A 118 -7.35 -6.90 -6.24
C ILE A 118 -8.40 -6.09 -7.02
N TRP A 119 -8.77 -4.91 -6.52
CA TRP A 119 -9.74 -4.02 -7.18
C TRP A 119 -9.31 -3.63 -8.61
N ARG A 120 -8.03 -3.28 -8.80
CA ARG A 120 -7.51 -2.89 -10.11
C ARG A 120 -7.42 -4.06 -11.09
N ASN A 121 -7.16 -5.28 -10.62
CA ASN A 121 -7.05 -6.46 -11.47
C ASN A 121 -8.41 -7.04 -11.89
N GLU A 122 -9.47 -6.79 -11.11
CA GLU A 122 -10.84 -7.22 -11.43
C GLU A 122 -11.31 -6.72 -12.81
N SER A 123 -10.83 -5.55 -13.24
CA SER A 123 -11.17 -4.96 -14.54
C SER A 123 -10.54 -5.66 -15.76
N SER A 124 -9.61 -6.62 -15.59
CA SER A 124 -8.71 -7.02 -16.68
C SER A 124 -8.49 -8.52 -16.91
N SER A 125 -9.10 -9.46 -16.16
CA SER A 125 -8.90 -10.90 -16.45
C SER A 125 -10.08 -11.81 -16.12
N LYS A 126 -10.49 -12.62 -17.12
CA LYS A 126 -11.40 -13.77 -16.98
C LYS A 126 -10.68 -15.05 -16.52
N THR A 127 -9.44 -14.97 -16.06
CA THR A 127 -8.68 -16.14 -15.63
C THR A 127 -7.75 -15.78 -14.46
N PRO A 128 -8.02 -16.28 -13.24
CA PRO A 128 -7.18 -16.03 -12.08
C PRO A 128 -5.99 -16.99 -12.12
N LYS A 129 -4.91 -16.63 -12.81
CA LYS A 129 -3.60 -17.25 -12.53
C LYS A 129 -3.08 -16.63 -11.24
N ARG A 130 -3.44 -17.29 -10.14
CA ARG A 130 -3.24 -16.91 -8.74
C ARG A 130 -1.73 -16.84 -8.42
N GLU A 131 -1.41 -15.97 -7.48
CA GLU A 131 -0.18 -15.96 -6.64
C GLU A 131 1.10 -15.27 -7.15
N ILE A 132 1.59 -15.47 -8.38
CA ILE A 132 2.97 -15.00 -8.70
C ILE A 132 3.05 -13.54 -9.21
N ARG A 133 1.98 -12.95 -9.74
CA ARG A 133 2.01 -11.57 -10.30
C ARG A 133 1.88 -10.45 -9.25
N LEU A 134 1.57 -10.76 -7.99
CA LEU A 134 1.29 -9.74 -6.98
C LEU A 134 2.56 -9.07 -6.43
N LEU A 135 3.64 -9.82 -6.25
CA LEU A 135 4.92 -9.30 -5.72
C LEU A 135 5.57 -8.26 -6.66
N ALA A 136 5.45 -8.44 -7.98
CA ALA A 136 6.02 -7.52 -8.96
C ALA A 136 5.40 -6.11 -8.95
N SER A 137 4.23 -5.94 -8.33
CA SER A 137 3.48 -4.68 -8.39
C SER A 137 3.80 -3.69 -7.27
N VAL A 138 4.43 -4.16 -6.17
CA VAL A 138 4.68 -3.32 -4.99
C VAL A 138 5.88 -2.38 -5.22
N PHE A 139 6.89 -2.82 -5.98
CA PHE A 139 8.16 -2.09 -6.15
C PHE A 139 8.38 -1.54 -7.57
N GLY A 140 7.38 -1.63 -8.45
CA GLY A 140 7.50 -1.15 -9.85
C GLY A 140 8.49 -1.95 -10.72
N LYS A 141 9.07 -3.01 -10.16
CA LYS A 141 9.98 -3.96 -10.82
C LYS A 141 9.64 -5.37 -10.32
N ALA A 142 9.74 -6.36 -11.19
CA ALA A 142 9.70 -7.76 -10.77
C ALA A 142 10.91 -8.07 -9.87
N ALA A 143 10.73 -9.01 -8.93
CA ALA A 143 11.84 -9.52 -8.14
C ALA A 143 12.93 -10.09 -9.05
N ASP A 144 14.19 -9.94 -8.65
CA ASP A 144 15.34 -10.45 -9.41
C ASP A 144 15.43 -11.98 -9.36
N GLY A 145 14.94 -12.58 -8.28
CA GLY A 145 14.85 -14.03 -8.13
C GLY A 145 13.75 -14.46 -7.17
N LEU A 146 13.24 -15.66 -7.40
CA LEU A 146 12.36 -16.37 -6.49
C LEU A 146 12.91 -17.80 -6.36
N GLU A 147 13.39 -18.13 -5.17
CA GLU A 147 14.01 -19.41 -4.87
C GLU A 147 13.19 -20.15 -3.80
N LYS A 148 13.13 -21.47 -3.90
CA LYS A 148 12.62 -22.33 -2.83
C LYS A 148 13.82 -22.86 -2.05
N SER A 149 13.75 -22.84 -0.72
CA SER A 149 14.80 -23.40 0.12
C SER A 149 14.96 -24.89 -0.17
N SER A 150 16.20 -25.34 -0.36
CA SER A 150 16.52 -26.76 -0.55
C SER A 150 16.51 -27.54 0.76
N ALA A 151 16.72 -26.84 1.89
CA ALA A 151 16.74 -27.45 3.22
C ALA A 151 15.34 -27.61 3.80
N ASN A 152 14.44 -26.66 3.50
CA ASN A 152 13.15 -26.52 4.17
C ASN A 152 12.04 -26.30 3.15
N VAL A 153 11.05 -27.22 3.10
CA VAL A 153 9.96 -27.18 2.11
C VAL A 153 9.00 -26.00 2.36
N ASP A 154 8.96 -25.51 3.60
CA ASP A 154 8.16 -24.38 4.08
C ASP A 154 8.79 -23.01 3.80
N GLU A 155 10.00 -22.97 3.24
CA GLU A 155 10.76 -21.73 3.05
C GLU A 155 10.92 -21.34 1.58
N TYR A 156 10.62 -20.08 1.30
CA TYR A 156 10.80 -19.43 0.00
C TYR A 156 11.59 -18.14 0.18
N MET A 157 12.33 -17.75 -0.84
CA MET A 157 13.23 -16.59 -0.82
C MET A 157 12.94 -15.69 -2.02
N ILE A 158 12.64 -14.43 -1.77
CA ILE A 158 12.59 -13.39 -2.80
C ILE A 158 13.91 -12.65 -2.77
N ILE A 159 14.56 -12.56 -3.92
CA ILE A 159 15.83 -11.86 -4.08
C ILE A 159 15.58 -10.51 -4.73
N ASP A 160 16.08 -9.45 -4.09
CA ASP A 160 16.17 -8.10 -4.64
C ASP A 160 17.64 -7.67 -4.62
N ASN A 161 18.22 -7.50 -5.81
CA ASN A 161 19.63 -7.16 -5.94
C ASN A 161 19.90 -5.67 -5.70
N ASP A 162 18.88 -4.81 -5.86
CA ASP A 162 19.03 -3.36 -5.77
C ASP A 162 17.72 -2.69 -5.25
N PRO A 163 17.38 -2.96 -3.98
CA PRO A 163 16.13 -2.50 -3.38
C PRO A 163 16.04 -0.97 -3.37
N LEU A 164 14.94 -0.45 -3.93
CA LEU A 164 14.69 0.99 -4.06
C LEU A 164 14.75 1.75 -2.74
N LEU A 165 14.37 1.07 -1.66
CA LEU A 165 14.37 1.58 -0.30
C LEU A 165 15.79 1.81 0.24
N GLU A 166 16.73 0.94 -0.10
CA GLU A 166 18.09 0.98 0.46
C GLU A 166 19.05 1.82 -0.39
N ARG A 167 18.75 1.99 -1.70
CA ARG A 167 19.62 2.74 -2.63
C ARG A 167 19.90 4.18 -2.21
N HIS A 168 18.93 4.84 -1.56
CA HIS A 168 19.00 6.28 -1.26
C HIS A 168 19.12 6.58 0.24
N ILE A 169 19.28 5.57 1.09
CA ILE A 169 19.46 5.76 2.52
C ILE A 169 20.89 5.37 2.90
N SER A 170 21.63 6.32 3.46
CA SER A 170 22.91 6.03 4.10
C SER A 170 22.62 5.58 5.53
N VAL A 171 22.68 4.27 5.77
CA VAL A 171 22.63 3.72 7.13
C VAL A 171 23.96 4.04 7.83
N PRO A 172 23.96 4.64 9.04
CA PRO A 172 25.20 4.84 9.81
C PRO A 172 25.97 3.52 9.99
N ARG A 173 27.30 3.55 9.79
CA ARG A 173 28.15 2.34 9.75
C ARG A 173 28.05 1.49 11.01
N ASP A 174 27.80 2.14 12.14
CA ASP A 174 27.70 1.56 13.48
C ASP A 174 26.49 0.60 13.62
N ILE A 175 25.58 0.61 12.64
CA ILE A 175 24.34 -0.17 12.64
C ILE A 175 24.14 -0.84 11.27
N SER A 176 25.23 -1.15 10.56
CA SER A 176 25.22 -1.82 9.24
C SER A 176 24.50 -3.18 9.19
N GLN A 177 24.16 -3.77 10.34
CA GLN A 177 23.36 -5.00 10.44
C GLN A 177 21.84 -4.77 10.37
N LEU A 178 21.34 -3.53 10.46
CA LEU A 178 19.89 -3.29 10.38
C LEU A 178 19.38 -3.49 8.95
N SER A 179 18.29 -4.23 8.79
CA SER A 179 17.60 -4.33 7.50
C SER A 179 16.41 -3.37 7.43
N CYS A 180 16.57 -2.25 6.72
CA CYS A 180 15.44 -1.37 6.38
C CYS A 180 14.39 -2.10 5.52
N SER A 181 14.82 -3.13 4.81
CA SER A 181 13.95 -4.06 4.10
C SER A 181 13.02 -4.88 5.00
N SER A 182 13.12 -4.78 6.33
CA SER A 182 12.06 -5.25 7.25
C SER A 182 10.71 -4.59 6.96
N PHE A 183 10.72 -3.34 6.48
CA PHE A 183 9.53 -2.67 5.97
C PHE A 183 8.93 -3.40 4.75
N THR A 184 9.78 -3.77 3.80
CA THR A 184 9.44 -4.58 2.61
C THR A 184 8.89 -5.94 3.00
N ALA A 185 9.53 -6.62 3.95
CA ALA A 185 9.08 -7.90 4.50
C ALA A 185 7.67 -7.78 5.09
N GLY A 186 7.39 -6.73 5.87
CA GLY A 186 6.05 -6.49 6.41
C GLY A 186 4.99 -6.29 5.33
N ILE A 187 5.32 -5.62 4.22
CA ILE A 187 4.40 -5.50 3.08
C ILE A 187 4.09 -6.89 2.49
N VAL A 188 5.12 -7.71 2.27
CA VAL A 188 4.97 -9.07 1.73
C VAL A 188 4.15 -9.95 2.68
N GLU A 189 4.43 -9.88 3.98
CA GLU A 189 3.67 -10.57 5.03
C GLU A 189 2.18 -10.26 4.97
N ALA A 190 1.81 -8.97 4.93
CA ALA A 190 0.42 -8.55 4.83
C ALA A 190 -0.27 -9.02 3.53
N VAL A 191 0.47 -9.07 2.42
CA VAL A 191 -0.07 -9.57 1.15
C VAL A 191 -0.34 -11.06 1.23
N LEU A 192 0.59 -11.85 1.79
CA LEU A 192 0.43 -13.30 1.94
C LEU A 192 -0.72 -13.64 2.90
N ASP A 193 -0.80 -12.95 4.04
CA ASP A 193 -1.90 -13.07 5.00
C ASP A 193 -3.26 -12.79 4.35
N GLY A 194 -3.39 -11.69 3.62
CA GLY A 194 -4.63 -11.32 2.95
C GLY A 194 -5.01 -12.23 1.78
N LEU A 195 -4.09 -13.08 1.31
CA LEU A 195 -4.35 -14.15 0.34
C LEU A 195 -4.59 -15.52 1.00
N ASN A 196 -4.71 -15.59 2.34
CA ASN A 196 -4.86 -16.82 3.12
C ASN A 196 -3.64 -17.77 3.06
N PHE A 197 -2.44 -17.21 2.88
CA PHE A 197 -1.15 -17.90 2.98
C PHE A 197 -0.34 -17.36 4.18
N PRO A 198 -0.81 -17.57 5.43
CA PRO A 198 -0.10 -17.04 6.59
C PRO A 198 1.35 -17.51 6.62
N ALA A 199 2.26 -16.56 6.87
CA ALA A 199 3.69 -16.79 6.80
C ALA A 199 4.44 -15.83 7.71
N ARG A 200 5.57 -16.27 8.25
CA ARG A 200 6.54 -15.37 8.88
C ARG A 200 7.52 -14.87 7.83
N VAL A 201 7.62 -13.56 7.66
CA VAL A 201 8.49 -12.95 6.65
C VAL A 201 9.59 -12.12 7.31
N THR A 202 10.84 -12.37 6.94
CA THR A 202 12.01 -11.64 7.44
C THR A 202 12.87 -11.13 6.29
N ALA A 203 13.58 -10.03 6.50
CA ALA A 203 14.53 -9.51 5.51
C ALA A 203 15.96 -9.69 6.01
N HIS A 204 16.85 -10.09 5.11
CA HIS A 204 18.25 -10.32 5.40
C HIS A 204 19.12 -9.59 4.36
N ASN A 205 20.11 -8.83 4.84
CA ASN A 205 21.14 -8.30 3.96
C ASN A 205 22.05 -9.46 3.53
N THR A 206 22.05 -9.72 2.23
CA THR A 206 22.79 -10.81 1.56
C THR A 206 23.72 -10.24 0.50
N ALA A 207 24.35 -9.11 0.82
CA ALA A 207 25.32 -8.43 -0.03
C ALA A 207 26.38 -9.39 -0.60
N ASN A 208 26.73 -9.20 -1.87
CA ASN A 208 27.83 -9.90 -2.52
C ASN A 208 28.66 -8.92 -3.36
N ALA A 209 29.77 -9.39 -3.94
CA ALA A 209 30.70 -8.55 -4.69
C ALA A 209 30.04 -7.83 -5.89
N GLN A 210 28.99 -8.41 -6.47
CA GLN A 210 28.29 -7.86 -7.62
C GLN A 210 27.14 -6.92 -7.21
N TYR A 211 26.51 -7.18 -6.06
CA TYR A 211 25.34 -6.50 -5.54
C TYR A 211 25.54 -6.20 -4.04
N PRO A 212 26.14 -5.04 -3.70
CA PRO A 212 26.47 -4.69 -2.32
C PRO A 212 25.24 -4.40 -1.45
N ASN A 213 24.09 -4.12 -2.05
CA ASN A 213 22.83 -3.86 -1.37
C ASN A 213 21.82 -5.01 -1.55
N LYS A 214 22.29 -6.21 -1.93
CA LYS A 214 21.41 -7.35 -2.18
C LYS A 214 20.68 -7.74 -0.90
N VAL A 215 19.36 -7.81 -0.97
CA VAL A 215 18.49 -8.26 0.10
C VAL A 215 17.78 -9.53 -0.30
N THR A 216 17.63 -10.43 0.67
CA THR A 216 16.80 -11.62 0.55
C THR A 216 15.65 -11.52 1.54
N ILE A 217 14.42 -11.59 1.05
CA ILE A 217 13.21 -11.71 1.88
C ILE A 217 12.91 -13.20 2.02
N LEU A 218 13.09 -13.72 3.23
CA LEU A 218 12.75 -15.09 3.59
C LEU A 218 11.27 -15.15 3.99
N ILE A 219 10.54 -16.04 3.34
CA ILE A 219 9.14 -16.34 3.63
C ILE A 219 9.11 -17.76 4.20
N LYS A 220 8.66 -17.89 5.45
CA LYS A 220 8.43 -19.18 6.09
C LYS A 220 6.93 -19.39 6.23
N LEU A 221 6.36 -20.22 5.37
CA LEU A 221 4.92 -20.52 5.38
C LEU A 221 4.54 -21.30 6.64
N GLU A 222 3.33 -21.07 7.12
CA GLU A 222 2.77 -21.92 8.17
C GLU A 222 2.50 -23.34 7.67
N LYS A 223 2.61 -24.32 8.57
CA LYS A 223 2.33 -25.74 8.28
C LYS A 223 0.93 -25.95 7.67
N SER A 224 -0.07 -25.19 8.14
CA SER A 224 -1.45 -25.23 7.66
C SER A 224 -1.59 -24.93 6.17
N VAL A 225 -0.69 -24.11 5.61
CA VAL A 225 -0.64 -23.77 4.19
C VAL A 225 -0.16 -24.97 3.39
N LEU A 226 0.92 -25.63 3.82
CA LEU A 226 1.50 -26.77 3.14
C LEU A 226 0.54 -27.96 3.11
N GLU A 227 -0.12 -28.23 4.24
CA GLU A 227 -1.13 -29.28 4.35
C GLU A 227 -2.30 -29.02 3.37
N ARG A 228 -2.76 -27.77 3.25
CA ARG A 228 -3.82 -27.39 2.31
C ARG A 228 -3.40 -27.58 0.86
N GLU A 229 -2.19 -27.14 0.51
CA GLU A 229 -1.65 -27.27 -0.85
C GLU A 229 -1.41 -28.75 -1.23
N GLU A 230 -1.06 -29.59 -0.26
CA GLU A 230 -0.93 -31.04 -0.49
C GLU A 230 -2.27 -31.71 -0.77
N LEU A 231 -3.35 -31.29 -0.12
CA LEU A 231 -4.71 -31.79 -0.38
C LEU A 231 -5.28 -31.37 -1.75
N LEU A 232 -4.72 -30.31 -2.35
CA LEU A 232 -5.15 -29.76 -3.64
C LEU A 232 -4.34 -30.30 -4.83
N LYS A 233 -3.33 -31.14 -4.59
CA LYS A 233 -2.57 -31.85 -5.63
C LYS A 233 -3.31 -33.09 -6.12
#